data_AF-A0A170UAF2-F1
#
_entry.id   AF-A0A170UAF2-F1
#
_cell.length_a   1.000
_cell.length_b   1.000
_cell.length_c   1.000
_cell.angle_alpha   90.00
_cell.angle_beta   90.00
_cell.angle_gamma   90.00
#
_symmetry.space_group_name_H-M   'P 1'
#
loop_
_entity.id
_entity.type
_entity.pdbx_description
1 polymer ?
#
loop_
_entity_poly.entity_id
_entity_poly.type
_entity_poly.pdbx_seq_one_letter_code
_entity_poly.pdbx_strand_id
1 'polypeptide(L)'
;GKKQENSDVSYNHSENSPSTRKSKWLKVRDVFLQGSRSPPTSPIRSECFTYDIESDELSSGEVVGEKDDEVFDVNENLRYQIEASYIELQNRLTDEFARKMEEIAHSSYMKHRFRLKKTGDTSKSVAQEVIVPTSKGLFRFEGISDKFTRRLYEWEVAKGIAPEESTFALLDPQYKPFS
;
A
#
# COMPACT_ATOMS: atom_id res chain seq x y z
N GLY A 1 52.55 -31.33 -43.98
CA GLY A 1 51.29 -31.30 -43.22
C GLY A 1 51.61 -31.49 -41.76
N LYS A 2 51.10 -30.63 -40.88
CA LYS A 2 51.40 -30.60 -39.44
C LYS A 2 50.79 -31.81 -38.71
N LYS A 3 51.49 -32.23 -37.65
CA LYS A 3 51.18 -33.30 -36.70
C LYS A 3 50.13 -32.87 -35.66
N GLN A 4 49.46 -33.89 -35.07
CA GLN A 4 49.10 -34.13 -33.65
C GLN A 4 48.44 -32.98 -32.85
N GLU A 5 47.65 -33.19 -31.79
CA GLU A 5 46.95 -34.28 -31.10
C GLU A 5 46.36 -33.57 -29.86
N ASN A 6 45.26 -34.08 -29.34
CA ASN A 6 44.50 -33.49 -28.23
C ASN A 6 45.34 -33.30 -26.95
N SER A 7 45.11 -32.19 -26.23
CA SER A 7 45.30 -32.14 -24.79
C SER A 7 44.41 -31.08 -24.13
N ASP A 8 43.99 -31.44 -22.91
CA ASP A 8 42.81 -30.96 -22.21
C ASP A 8 42.81 -29.49 -21.78
N VAL A 9 41.61 -28.91 -21.90
CA VAL A 9 41.21 -27.67 -21.24
C VAL A 9 40.87 -27.99 -19.80
N SER A 10 41.61 -27.43 -18.85
CA SER A 10 41.15 -27.30 -17.47
C SER A 10 41.62 -25.97 -16.88
N TYR A 11 40.81 -24.94 -17.06
CA TYR A 11 40.88 -23.72 -16.24
C TYR A 11 39.83 -23.83 -15.14
N ASN A 12 40.29 -24.06 -13.91
CA ASN A 12 39.50 -23.91 -12.70
C ASN A 12 39.12 -22.43 -12.56
N HIS A 13 37.87 -22.08 -12.86
CA HIS A 13 37.29 -20.82 -12.40
C HIS A 13 36.65 -21.05 -11.03
N SER A 14 37.37 -20.63 -9.99
CA SER A 14 36.85 -20.51 -8.64
C SER A 14 35.56 -19.70 -8.63
N GLU A 15 34.47 -20.34 -8.23
CA GLU A 15 33.20 -19.72 -7.89
C GLU A 15 33.38 -18.81 -6.67
N ASN A 16 33.87 -17.59 -6.89
CA ASN A 16 33.57 -16.48 -5.98
C ASN A 16 32.28 -15.82 -6.47
N SER A 17 31.16 -16.41 -6.05
CA SER A 17 29.85 -15.77 -6.17
C SER A 17 29.88 -14.45 -5.41
N PRO A 18 29.70 -13.28 -6.05
CA PRO A 18 29.60 -12.04 -5.31
C PRO A 18 28.32 -12.12 -4.48
N SER A 19 28.48 -12.11 -3.16
CA SER A 19 27.40 -11.93 -2.20
C SER A 19 26.70 -10.60 -2.50
N THR A 20 25.74 -10.64 -3.41
CA THR A 20 24.93 -9.48 -3.75
C THR A 20 24.10 -9.19 -2.52
N ARG A 21 24.28 -7.99 -1.96
CA ARG A 21 23.46 -7.49 -0.86
C ARG A 21 22.02 -7.44 -1.36
N LYS A 22 21.27 -8.52 -1.17
CA LYS A 22 19.86 -8.59 -1.54
C LYS A 22 19.13 -7.43 -0.89
N SER A 23 18.48 -6.63 -1.73
CA SER A 23 17.70 -5.47 -1.32
C SER A 23 16.76 -5.85 -0.17
N LYS A 24 16.56 -4.94 0.80
CA LYS A 24 15.58 -5.17 1.88
C LYS A 24 14.20 -5.57 1.31
N TRP A 25 13.86 -5.05 0.13
CA TRP A 25 12.65 -5.40 -0.62
C TRP A 25 12.63 -6.82 -1.21
N LEU A 26 13.79 -7.37 -1.57
CA LEU A 26 13.90 -8.78 -1.96
C LEU A 26 13.55 -9.69 -0.79
N LYS A 27 14.07 -9.42 0.41
CA LYS A 27 13.70 -10.20 1.61
C LYS A 27 12.20 -10.15 1.92
N VAL A 28 11.57 -8.99 1.75
CA VAL A 28 10.13 -8.85 2.00
C VAL A 28 9.33 -9.65 0.95
N ARG A 29 9.68 -9.56 -0.34
CA ARG A 29 8.97 -10.34 -1.38
C ARG A 29 8.99 -11.83 -1.09
N ASP A 30 10.13 -12.35 -0.62
CA ASP A 30 10.31 -13.78 -0.41
C ASP A 30 9.35 -14.28 0.70
N VAL A 31 9.08 -13.47 1.72
CA VAL A 31 8.09 -13.79 2.76
C VAL A 31 6.66 -13.87 2.22
N PHE A 32 6.30 -13.05 1.23
CA PHE A 32 4.95 -12.99 0.67
C PHE A 32 4.70 -13.97 -0.48
N LEU A 33 5.71 -14.26 -1.29
CA LEU A 33 5.59 -15.14 -2.47
C LEU A 33 5.87 -16.60 -2.17
N GLN A 34 6.55 -16.91 -1.06
CA GLN A 34 6.78 -18.27 -0.61
C GLN A 34 5.53 -18.77 0.12
N GLY A 35 4.50 -19.03 -0.68
CA GLY A 35 3.24 -19.59 -0.24
C GLY A 35 3.45 -20.90 0.52
N SER A 36 2.60 -21.10 1.53
CA SER A 36 2.45 -22.29 2.38
C SER A 36 3.13 -22.25 3.75
N ARG A 37 2.82 -21.26 4.58
CA ARG A 37 2.64 -21.47 6.02
C ARG A 37 1.45 -20.63 6.49
N SER A 38 0.58 -21.26 7.27
CA SER A 38 -0.63 -20.68 7.88
C SER A 38 -0.43 -19.23 8.35
N PRO A 39 -1.49 -18.39 8.34
CA PRO A 39 -1.41 -17.07 8.94
C PRO A 39 -0.84 -17.21 10.37
N PRO A 40 0.06 -16.30 10.80
CA PRO A 40 0.56 -16.36 12.16
C PRO A 40 -0.64 -16.36 13.10
N THR A 41 -0.69 -17.33 14.03
CA THR A 41 -1.71 -17.38 15.06
C THR A 41 -1.76 -16.02 15.74
N SER A 42 -2.94 -15.39 15.73
CA SER A 42 -3.15 -14.11 16.37
C SER A 42 -2.60 -14.15 17.80
N PRO A 43 -2.03 -13.06 18.32
CA PRO A 43 -1.55 -13.02 19.69
C PRO A 43 -2.67 -13.51 20.60
N ILE A 44 -2.44 -14.63 21.29
CA ILE A 44 -3.33 -15.09 22.35
C ILE A 44 -3.19 -14.02 23.43
N ARG A 45 -4.16 -13.12 23.54
CA ARG A 45 -4.24 -12.15 24.64
C ARG A 45 -4.54 -12.95 25.90
N SER A 46 -3.51 -13.33 26.64
CA SER A 46 -3.65 -13.88 27.99
C SER A 46 -4.18 -12.85 29.00
N GLU A 47 -4.32 -11.58 28.58
CA GLU A 47 -4.89 -10.52 29.41
C GLU A 47 -6.00 -9.81 28.64
N CYS A 48 -7.19 -10.41 28.74
CA CYS A 48 -8.43 -9.69 28.60
C CYS A 48 -8.40 -8.60 29.68
N PHE A 49 -8.39 -7.33 29.28
CA PHE A 49 -8.72 -6.21 30.15
C PHE A 49 -10.22 -6.34 30.47
N THR A 50 -10.57 -7.32 31.30
CA THR A 50 -11.83 -7.30 32.03
C THR A 50 -11.63 -6.20 33.06
N TYR A 51 -12.23 -5.05 32.80
CA TYR A 51 -12.56 -4.14 33.88
C TYR A 51 -13.35 -4.97 34.89
N ASP A 52 -12.78 -5.14 36.08
CA ASP A 52 -13.49 -5.53 37.27
C ASP A 52 -14.47 -4.39 37.53
N ILE A 53 -15.67 -4.52 36.97
CA ILE A 53 -16.77 -3.60 37.22
C ILE A 53 -17.40 -4.07 38.53
N GLU A 54 -16.64 -3.92 39.62
CA GLU A 54 -17.20 -3.96 40.95
C GLU A 54 -18.24 -2.83 40.98
N SER A 55 -19.50 -3.25 40.86
CA SER A 55 -20.66 -2.41 41.09
C SER A 55 -20.69 -2.16 42.58
N ASP A 56 -19.90 -1.18 43.04
CA ASP A 56 -20.16 -0.54 44.31
C ASP A 56 -21.48 0.21 44.15
N GLU A 57 -22.55 -0.44 44.60
CA GLU A 57 -23.85 0.17 44.84
C GLU A 57 -23.67 1.28 45.88
N LEU A 58 -23.38 2.49 45.42
CA LEU A 58 -23.55 3.70 46.22
C LEU A 58 -25.05 3.94 46.37
N SER A 59 -25.61 3.28 47.37
CA SER A 59 -26.88 3.58 48.01
C SER A 59 -27.00 5.09 48.18
N SER A 60 -27.88 5.73 47.39
CA SER A 60 -28.22 7.14 47.54
C SER A 60 -28.89 7.33 48.89
N GLY A 61 -28.10 7.73 49.87
CA GLY A 61 -28.59 8.17 51.17
C GLY A 61 -29.41 9.44 51.00
N GLU A 62 -30.70 9.32 51.23
CA GLU A 62 -31.63 10.41 51.51
C GLU A 62 -31.09 11.22 52.69
N VAL A 63 -30.51 12.39 52.41
CA VAL A 63 -30.23 13.41 53.43
C VAL A 63 -31.12 14.61 53.14
N VAL A 64 -32.21 14.69 53.89
CA VAL A 64 -33.02 15.89 54.03
C VAL A 64 -32.17 16.93 54.76
N GLY A 65 -31.74 17.96 54.04
CA GLY A 65 -30.95 19.07 54.57
C GLY A 65 -31.17 20.33 53.75
N GLU A 66 -32.09 21.15 54.24
CA GLU A 66 -32.45 22.48 53.75
C GLU A 66 -31.24 23.46 53.79
N LYS A 67 -31.14 24.35 52.79
CA LYS A 67 -30.33 25.61 52.75
C LYS A 67 -28.82 25.38 52.48
N ASP A 68 -28.13 26.06 51.58
CA ASP A 68 -28.20 27.44 51.09
C ASP A 68 -27.78 27.54 49.60
N ASP A 69 -28.18 28.65 48.96
CA ASP A 69 -27.82 29.12 47.63
C ASP A 69 -26.29 29.24 47.38
N GLU A 70 -25.85 29.27 46.10
CA GLU A 70 -24.49 29.62 45.59
C GLU A 70 -23.47 28.50 45.25
N VAL A 71 -23.88 27.30 44.78
CA VAL A 71 -22.91 26.25 44.30
C VAL A 71 -23.03 25.93 42.79
N PHE A 72 -23.99 26.53 42.08
CA PHE A 72 -24.28 26.16 40.68
C PHE A 72 -23.39 26.84 39.61
N ASP A 73 -22.72 27.96 39.89
CA ASP A 73 -21.98 28.72 38.86
C ASP A 73 -20.62 28.14 38.48
N VAL A 74 -19.92 27.44 39.39
CA VAL A 74 -18.58 26.89 39.11
C VAL A 74 -18.66 25.67 38.18
N ASN A 75 -19.72 24.87 38.32
CA ASN A 75 -19.95 23.67 37.51
C ASN A 75 -20.36 24.02 36.08
N GLU A 76 -21.19 25.05 35.90
CA GLU A 76 -21.54 25.55 34.57
C GLU A 76 -20.33 26.19 33.88
N ASN A 77 -19.57 27.03 34.58
CA ASN A 77 -18.35 27.61 34.01
C ASN A 77 -17.32 26.55 33.58
N LEU A 78 -17.18 25.46 34.36
CA LEU A 78 -16.33 24.32 33.98
C LEU A 78 -16.87 23.60 32.74
N ARG A 79 -18.18 23.42 32.63
CA ARG A 79 -18.83 22.82 31.44
C ARG A 79 -18.60 23.67 30.19
N TYR A 80 -18.82 24.98 30.28
CA TYR A 80 -18.52 25.91 29.18
C TYR A 80 -17.05 25.88 28.78
N GLN A 81 -16.13 25.80 29.74
CA GLN A 81 -14.70 25.71 29.46
C GLN A 81 -14.34 24.39 28.75
N ILE A 82 -14.91 23.26 29.19
CA ILE A 82 -14.71 21.96 28.56
C ILE A 82 -15.26 21.99 27.13
N GLU A 83 -16.47 22.51 26.93
CA GLU A 83 -17.09 22.60 25.61
C GLU A 83 -16.29 23.50 24.66
N ALA A 84 -15.86 24.67 25.12
CA ALA A 84 -15.00 25.58 24.35
C ALA A 84 -13.68 24.91 23.94
N SER A 85 -13.03 24.19 24.87
CA SER A 85 -11.79 23.46 24.60
C SER A 85 -11.98 22.33 23.58
N TYR A 86 -13.12 21.65 23.61
CA TYR A 86 -13.46 20.59 22.67
C TYR A 86 -13.68 21.15 21.26
N ILE A 87 -14.41 22.27 21.15
CA ILE A 87 -14.64 22.97 19.88
C ILE A 87 -13.31 23.44 19.30
N GLU A 88 -12.42 24.01 20.11
CA GLU A 88 -11.08 24.42 19.67
C GLU A 88 -10.29 23.24 19.10
N LEU A 89 -10.31 22.09 19.80
CA LEU A 89 -9.64 20.89 19.35
C LEU A 89 -10.22 20.36 18.02
N GLN A 90 -11.54 20.37 17.87
CA GLN A 90 -12.20 19.97 16.62
C GLN A 90 -11.82 20.88 15.45
N ASN A 91 -11.78 22.19 15.67
CA ASN A 91 -11.38 23.16 14.66
C ASN A 91 -9.92 22.94 14.26
N ARG A 92 -9.02 22.79 15.24
CA ARG A 92 -7.61 22.52 15.00
C ARG A 92 -7.40 21.23 14.21
N LEU A 93 -8.15 20.18 14.53
CA LEU A 93 -8.07 18.91 13.83
C LEU A 93 -8.53 19.07 12.37
N THR A 94 -9.63 19.80 12.16
CA THR A 94 -10.17 20.12 10.82
C THR A 94 -9.16 20.90 9.98
N ASP A 95 -8.52 21.90 10.56
CA ASP A 95 -7.49 22.71 9.90
C ASP A 95 -6.25 21.88 9.53
N GLU A 96 -5.80 21.01 10.44
CA GLU A 96 -4.69 20.09 10.15
C GLU A 96 -5.06 19.10 9.03
N PHE A 97 -6.27 18.58 9.00
CA PHE A 97 -6.74 17.72 7.90
C PHE A 97 -6.78 18.48 6.57
N ALA A 98 -7.35 19.69 6.55
CA ALA A 98 -7.42 20.52 5.35
C ALA A 98 -6.02 20.85 4.82
N ARG A 99 -5.11 21.26 5.71
CA ARG A 99 -3.71 21.54 5.37
C ARG A 99 -3.01 20.31 4.83
N LYS A 100 -3.25 19.13 5.43
CA LYS A 100 -2.63 17.89 4.97
C LYS A 100 -3.10 17.49 3.58
N MET A 101 -4.39 17.69 3.29
CA MET A 101 -4.96 17.45 1.97
C MET A 101 -4.31 18.36 0.91
N GLU A 102 -4.12 19.64 1.23
CA GLU A 102 -3.41 20.58 0.36
C GLU A 102 -1.94 20.18 0.16
N GLU A 103 -1.23 19.79 1.22
CA GLU A 103 0.15 19.30 1.14
C GLU A 103 0.27 18.07 0.23
N ILE A 104 -0.65 17.10 0.37
CA ILE A 104 -0.68 15.90 -0.48
C ILE A 104 -0.96 16.27 -1.93
N ALA A 105 -1.94 17.14 -2.19
CA ALA A 105 -2.25 17.62 -3.53
C ALA A 105 -1.05 18.35 -4.15
N HIS A 106 -0.42 19.26 -3.41
CA HIS A 106 0.76 20.01 -3.82
C HIS A 106 1.97 19.09 -4.05
N SER A 107 2.22 18.12 -3.16
CA SER A 107 3.27 17.11 -3.31
C SER A 107 3.07 16.27 -4.56
N SER A 108 1.83 15.86 -4.82
CA SER A 108 1.47 15.08 -6.00
C SER A 108 1.66 15.90 -7.27
N TYR A 109 1.22 17.16 -7.27
CA TYR A 109 1.41 18.11 -8.36
C TYR A 109 2.90 18.39 -8.63
N MET A 110 3.69 18.63 -7.60
CA MET A 110 5.14 18.86 -7.72
C MET A 110 5.89 17.63 -8.21
N LYS A 111 5.55 16.43 -7.72
CA LYS A 111 6.11 15.16 -8.22
C LYS A 111 5.78 14.95 -9.68
N HIS A 112 4.53 15.17 -10.09
CA HIS A 112 4.10 15.07 -11.48
C HIS A 112 4.86 16.07 -12.37
N ARG A 113 4.95 17.33 -11.94
CA ARG A 113 5.68 18.38 -12.66
C ARG A 113 7.18 18.09 -12.76
N PHE A 114 7.79 17.56 -11.70
CA PHE A 114 9.20 17.16 -11.70
C PHE A 114 9.46 15.99 -12.65
N ARG A 115 8.56 14.99 -12.67
CA ARG A 115 8.61 13.88 -13.65
C ARG A 115 8.54 14.42 -15.07
N LEU A 116 7.62 15.33 -15.38
CA LEU A 116 7.52 15.97 -16.70
C LEU A 116 8.80 16.73 -17.10
N LYS A 117 9.45 17.43 -16.17
CA LYS A 117 10.72 18.13 -16.43
C LYS A 117 11.91 17.17 -16.61
N LYS A 118 11.89 16.02 -15.92
CA LYS A 118 12.96 15.00 -15.99
C LYS A 118 12.84 14.12 -17.24
N THR A 119 11.63 13.94 -17.76
CA THR A 119 11.36 13.28 -19.04
C THR A 119 11.11 14.33 -20.13
N GLY A 120 12.09 15.22 -20.36
CA GLY A 120 12.15 15.93 -21.64
C GLY A 120 12.51 14.91 -22.73
N ASP A 121 11.71 14.83 -23.78
CA ASP A 121 11.98 14.07 -25.03
C ASP A 121 11.90 12.53 -25.03
N THR A 122 10.92 11.94 -24.33
CA THR A 122 10.32 10.70 -24.87
C THR A 122 8.81 10.87 -24.88
N SER A 123 8.31 11.10 -26.11
CA SER A 123 6.93 10.91 -26.56
C SER A 123 5.86 10.93 -25.47
N LYS A 124 5.08 12.02 -25.42
CA LYS A 124 3.70 11.95 -24.95
C LYS A 124 2.99 10.90 -25.82
N SER A 125 3.01 9.63 -25.44
CA SER A 125 1.83 8.82 -25.71
C SER A 125 0.74 9.49 -24.88
N VAL A 126 -0.30 9.94 -25.56
CA VAL A 126 -1.53 10.39 -24.91
C VAL A 126 -1.98 9.16 -24.14
N ALA A 127 -1.61 9.05 -22.87
CA ALA A 127 -1.97 7.90 -22.05
C ALA A 127 -3.49 7.88 -22.06
N GLN A 128 -4.04 6.97 -22.85
CA GLN A 128 -5.46 6.87 -23.12
C GLN A 128 -6.06 6.41 -21.80
N GLU A 129 -6.51 7.36 -20.99
CA GLU A 129 -7.02 7.07 -19.67
C GLU A 129 -8.30 6.27 -19.83
N VAL A 130 -8.26 4.98 -19.48
CA VAL A 130 -9.45 4.12 -19.50
C VAL A 130 -10.05 4.15 -18.10
N ILE A 131 -11.27 4.66 -18.02
CA ILE A 131 -12.06 4.64 -16.79
C ILE A 131 -12.92 3.39 -16.81
N VAL A 132 -12.68 2.49 -15.86
CA VAL A 132 -13.43 1.22 -15.73
C VAL A 132 -14.35 1.32 -14.51
N PRO A 133 -15.68 1.25 -14.70
CA PRO A 133 -16.62 1.08 -13.59
C PRO A 133 -16.46 -0.31 -12.99
N THR A 134 -16.24 -0.40 -11.69
CA THR A 134 -16.11 -1.65 -10.95
C THR A 134 -17.04 -1.63 -9.74
N SER A 135 -17.35 -2.80 -9.15
CA SER A 135 -18.23 -2.90 -7.97
C SER A 135 -17.73 -2.14 -6.73
N LYS A 136 -16.45 -1.76 -6.71
CA LYS A 136 -15.81 -0.94 -5.66
C LYS A 136 -15.66 0.55 -6.03
N GLY A 137 -16.14 0.97 -7.21
CA GLY A 137 -16.03 2.34 -7.70
C GLY A 137 -15.36 2.46 -9.09
N LEU A 138 -15.02 3.68 -9.48
CA LEU A 138 -14.40 3.99 -10.76
C LEU A 138 -12.87 3.85 -10.64
N PHE A 139 -12.29 2.93 -11.40
CA PHE A 139 -10.84 2.78 -11.52
C PHE A 139 -10.33 3.50 -12.77
N ARG A 140 -9.29 4.34 -12.59
CA ARG A 140 -8.62 5.04 -13.68
C ARG A 140 -7.32 4.33 -14.00
N PHE A 141 -7.20 3.83 -15.23
CA PHE A 141 -5.96 3.26 -15.73
C PHE A 141 -5.26 4.28 -16.62
N GLU A 142 -4.12 4.79 -16.16
CA GLU A 142 -3.11 5.37 -17.04
C GLU A 142 -2.69 4.24 -17.98
N GLY A 143 -2.73 4.46 -19.30
CA GLY A 143 -2.59 3.42 -20.32
C GLY A 143 -1.42 2.43 -20.10
N ILE A 144 -1.44 1.31 -20.81
CA ILE A 144 -0.47 0.23 -20.61
C ILE A 144 0.97 0.74 -20.78
N SER A 145 1.84 0.44 -19.81
CA SER A 145 3.24 0.89 -19.80
C SER A 145 4.02 0.40 -21.02
N ASP A 146 4.85 1.26 -21.63
CA ASP A 146 5.78 0.89 -22.71
C ASP A 146 6.66 -0.32 -22.37
N LYS A 147 7.09 -0.45 -21.10
CA LYS A 147 7.89 -1.59 -20.64
C LYS A 147 7.09 -2.88 -20.64
N PHE A 148 5.81 -2.79 -20.27
CA PHE A 148 4.90 -3.92 -20.33
C PHE A 148 4.63 -4.31 -21.78
N THR A 149 4.28 -3.35 -22.64
CA THR A 149 4.01 -3.57 -24.06
C THR A 149 5.20 -4.24 -24.76
N ARG A 150 6.43 -3.79 -24.48
CA ARG A 150 7.64 -4.42 -25.02
C ARG A 150 7.81 -5.86 -24.56
N ARG A 151 7.61 -6.12 -23.26
CA ARG A 151 7.71 -7.49 -22.72
C ARG A 151 6.63 -8.41 -23.28
N LEU A 152 5.42 -7.88 -23.49
CA LEU A 152 4.33 -8.63 -24.09
C LEU A 152 4.69 -9.02 -25.53
N TYR A 153 5.21 -8.08 -26.32
CA TYR A 153 5.69 -8.36 -27.67
C TYR A 153 6.82 -9.39 -27.71
N GLU A 154 7.83 -9.26 -26.85
CA GLU A 154 8.92 -10.24 -26.76
C GLU A 154 8.39 -11.65 -26.42
N TRP A 155 7.39 -11.73 -25.55
CA TRP A 155 6.74 -12.98 -25.17
C TRP A 155 5.90 -13.57 -26.32
N GLU A 156 5.14 -12.74 -27.04
CA GLU A 156 4.37 -13.12 -28.23
C GLU A 156 5.26 -13.77 -29.28
N VAL A 157 6.38 -13.11 -29.60
CA VAL A 157 7.39 -13.61 -30.54
C VAL A 157 7.99 -14.93 -30.04
N ALA A 158 8.31 -15.04 -28.76
CA ALA A 158 8.87 -16.27 -28.18
C ALA A 158 7.87 -17.44 -28.18
N LYS A 159 6.57 -17.15 -28.11
CA LYS A 159 5.50 -18.15 -28.16
C LYS A 159 5.00 -18.43 -29.57
N GLY A 160 5.36 -17.60 -30.54
CA GLY A 160 4.89 -17.72 -31.92
C GLY A 160 3.39 -17.48 -32.03
N ILE A 161 2.83 -16.60 -31.19
CA ILE A 161 1.42 -16.24 -31.20
C ILE A 161 1.25 -14.80 -31.72
N ALA A 162 0.10 -14.53 -32.33
CA ALA A 162 -0.23 -13.18 -32.78
C ALA A 162 -0.72 -12.31 -31.59
N PRO A 163 -0.58 -10.97 -31.66
CA PRO A 163 -1.05 -10.07 -30.61
C PRO A 163 -2.54 -10.23 -30.26
N GLU A 164 -3.36 -10.59 -31.25
CA GLU A 164 -4.79 -10.84 -31.10
C GLU A 164 -5.08 -12.10 -30.27
N GLU A 165 -4.12 -13.01 -30.18
CA GLU A 165 -4.24 -14.29 -29.50
C GLU A 165 -3.59 -14.31 -28.11
N SER A 166 -2.80 -13.28 -27.78
CA SER A 166 -2.09 -13.13 -26.51
C SER A 166 -2.99 -13.29 -25.30
N THR A 167 -4.20 -12.74 -25.37
CA THR A 167 -5.16 -12.83 -24.26
C THR A 167 -5.61 -14.28 -24.04
N PHE A 168 -5.89 -15.03 -25.11
CA PHE A 168 -6.30 -16.43 -24.99
C PHE A 168 -5.16 -17.32 -24.48
N ALA A 169 -3.93 -17.10 -24.98
CA ALA A 169 -2.75 -17.82 -24.54
C ALA A 169 -2.34 -17.52 -23.08
N LEU A 170 -2.65 -16.33 -22.57
CA LEU A 170 -2.44 -15.98 -21.15
C LEU A 170 -3.50 -16.60 -20.23
N LEU A 171 -4.73 -16.81 -20.73
CA LEU A 171 -5.84 -17.35 -19.95
C LEU A 171 -5.87 -18.89 -19.95
N ASP A 172 -5.48 -19.52 -21.07
CA ASP A 172 -5.45 -20.96 -21.22
C ASP A 172 -4.03 -21.44 -21.58
N PRO A 173 -3.34 -22.15 -20.66
CA PRO A 173 -2.01 -22.72 -20.91
C PRO A 173 -1.96 -23.74 -22.05
N GLN A 174 -3.10 -24.29 -22.46
CA GLN A 174 -3.20 -25.26 -23.54
C GLN A 174 -3.62 -24.64 -24.87
N TYR A 175 -3.82 -23.32 -24.91
CA TYR A 175 -4.18 -22.60 -26.13
C TYR A 175 -3.15 -22.87 -27.23
N LYS A 176 -3.64 -23.28 -28.40
CA LYS A 176 -2.83 -23.43 -29.61
C LYS A 176 -3.32 -22.40 -30.62
N PRO A 177 -2.45 -21.53 -31.14
CA PRO A 177 -2.82 -20.59 -32.18
C PRO A 177 -3.30 -21.35 -33.42
N PHE A 178 -4.34 -20.82 -34.09
CA PHE A 178 -4.81 -21.39 -35.34
C PHE A 178 -3.86 -20.94 -36.45
N SER A 179 -2.89 -21.80 -36.83
CA SER A 179 -1.94 -21.51 -37.91
C SER A 179 -2.62 -21.38 -39.27
#